data_AF-A0A957BLP4-F1
#
_entry.id   AF-A0A957BLP4-F1
#
_cell.length_a   1.000
_cell.length_b   1.000
_cell.length_c   1.000
_cell.angle_alpha   90.00
_cell.angle_beta   90.00
_cell.angle_gamma   90.00
#
_symmetry.space_group_name_H-M   'P 1'
#
loop_
_entity.id
_entity.type
_entity.pdbx_description
1 polymer ?
#
loop_
_entity_poly.entity_id
_entity_poly.type
_entity_poly.pdbx_seq_one_letter_code
_entity_poly.pdbx_strand_id
1 'polypeptide(L)'
;MSQTWIRHGLSRRVLNPRRQAASLAILGMFVAIFIGALYLSQSSATSTLGRQLGELIEERDQLQQFNEQLRAEIAGYRTVERLLRRAQELGFVSAGSDDIEYIVVDGYDPNRTISVVPLEADEQPLPEYEESFTGWIQQQWDLLTGQIEQFSSREVSP
;
A
#
# COMPACT_ATOMS: atom_id res chain seq x y z
N MET A 1 50.84 9.15 62.32
CA MET A 1 49.46 9.65 62.50
C MET A 1 48.90 9.97 61.13
N SER A 2 48.26 9.00 60.49
CA SER A 2 47.73 9.11 59.14
C SER A 2 46.40 8.37 59.07
N GLN A 3 45.49 8.90 58.23
CA GLN A 3 44.30 8.25 57.67
C GLN A 3 42.96 8.32 58.44
N THR A 4 42.40 9.52 58.59
CA THR A 4 41.00 9.70 59.01
C THR A 4 40.08 10.24 57.90
N TRP A 5 40.62 10.66 56.76
CA TRP A 5 39.87 11.41 55.73
C TRP A 5 39.30 10.59 54.56
N ILE A 6 39.59 9.27 54.46
CA ILE A 6 39.13 8.45 53.32
C ILE A 6 37.80 7.70 53.63
N ARG A 7 37.26 7.78 54.85
CA ARG A 7 36.10 6.92 55.25
C ARG A 7 34.70 7.49 55.06
N HIS A 8 34.52 8.66 54.47
CA HIS A 8 33.18 9.14 54.09
C HIS A 8 32.92 8.99 52.58
N GLY A 9 33.52 7.96 51.97
CA GLY A 9 33.10 7.43 50.69
C GLY A 9 31.79 6.64 50.83
N LEU A 10 30.86 6.91 49.91
CA LEU A 10 29.65 6.17 49.61
C LEU A 10 28.58 6.21 50.71
N SER A 11 27.89 7.35 50.79
CA SER A 11 26.47 7.34 51.16
C SER A 11 25.75 6.40 50.18
N ARG A 12 25.59 5.13 50.59
CA ARG A 12 24.64 4.22 49.98
C ARG A 12 23.31 4.96 49.94
N ARG A 13 22.84 5.32 48.75
CA ARG A 13 21.41 5.56 48.54
C ARG A 13 20.77 4.24 48.93
N VAL A 14 20.31 4.16 50.17
CA VAL A 14 19.41 3.10 50.61
C VAL A 14 18.14 3.36 49.81
N LEU A 15 18.08 2.74 48.64
CA LEU A 15 16.88 2.69 47.83
C LEU A 15 15.83 2.05 48.73
N ASN A 16 14.92 2.87 49.22
CA ASN A 16 13.80 2.39 50.02
C ASN A 16 13.06 1.36 49.14
N PRO A 17 13.05 0.06 49.48
CA PRO A 17 12.46 -0.98 48.64
C PRO A 17 10.96 -0.73 48.40
N ARG A 18 10.30 -0.02 49.33
CA ARG A 18 8.95 0.51 49.18
C ARG A 18 8.78 1.51 48.03
N ARG A 19 9.74 2.42 47.82
CA ARG A 19 9.67 3.40 46.72
C ARG A 19 9.98 2.75 45.38
N GLN A 20 10.89 1.77 45.34
CA GLN A 20 11.18 0.99 44.13
C GLN A 20 9.98 0.12 43.69
N ALA A 21 9.29 -0.51 44.64
CA ALA A 21 8.08 -1.28 44.35
C ALA A 21 6.97 -0.38 43.79
N ALA A 22 6.79 0.82 44.35
CA ALA A 22 5.83 1.79 43.85
C ALA A 22 6.17 2.27 42.42
N SER A 23 7.43 2.57 42.12
CA SER A 23 7.83 2.96 40.77
C SER A 23 7.66 1.83 39.74
N LEU A 24 7.94 0.58 40.12
CA LEU A 24 7.72 -0.57 39.24
C LEU A 24 6.23 -0.81 38.96
N ALA A 25 5.38 -0.66 39.97
CA ALA A 25 3.93 -0.80 39.82
C ALA A 25 3.36 0.27 38.88
N ILE A 26 3.82 1.52 39.03
CA ILE A 26 3.41 2.63 38.14
C ILE A 26 3.87 2.36 36.70
N LEU A 27 5.13 1.94 36.51
CA LEU A 27 5.64 1.59 35.18
C LEU A 27 4.85 0.44 34.54
N GLY A 28 4.56 -0.62 35.30
CA GLY A 28 3.74 -1.74 34.82
C GLY A 28 2.33 -1.31 34.42
N MET A 29 1.72 -0.37 35.15
CA MET A 29 0.42 0.19 34.81
C MET A 29 0.47 1.00 33.51
N PHE A 30 1.51 1.81 33.29
CA PHE A 30 1.70 2.50 32.02
C PHE A 30 1.87 1.52 30.85
N VAL A 31 2.67 0.47 31.02
CA VAL A 31 2.84 -0.56 29.98
C VAL A 31 1.50 -1.24 29.66
N ALA A 32 0.69 -1.57 30.68
CA ALA A 32 -0.63 -2.15 30.46
C ALA A 32 -1.60 -1.20 29.73
N ILE A 33 -1.56 0.10 30.05
CA ILE A 33 -2.35 1.13 29.36
C ILE A 33 -1.90 1.27 27.90
N PHE A 34 -0.58 1.26 27.65
CA PHE A 34 -0.04 1.32 26.28
C PHE A 34 -0.44 0.10 25.45
N ILE A 35 -0.32 -1.10 26.01
CA ILE A 35 -0.77 -2.34 25.34
C ILE A 35 -2.28 -2.29 25.08
N GLY A 36 -3.07 -1.84 26.06
CA GLY A 36 -4.52 -1.68 25.92
C GLY A 36 -4.89 -0.65 24.86
N ALA A 37 -4.20 0.49 24.81
CA ALA A 37 -4.41 1.54 23.82
C ALA A 37 -4.02 1.08 22.41
N LEU A 38 -2.94 0.30 22.26
CA LEU A 38 -2.54 -0.29 20.99
C LEU A 38 -3.56 -1.31 20.48
N TYR A 39 -4.03 -2.16 21.37
CA TYR A 39 -5.09 -3.12 21.07
C TYR A 39 -6.38 -2.42 20.64
N LEU A 40 -6.74 -1.31 21.29
CA LEU A 40 -7.90 -0.49 20.91
C LEU A 40 -7.69 0.24 19.58
N SER A 41 -6.50 0.79 19.34
CA SER A 41 -6.15 1.50 18.10
C SER A 41 -6.21 0.58 16.88
N GLN A 42 -5.81 -0.69 17.04
CA GLN A 42 -5.94 -1.72 16.02
C GLN A 42 -7.42 -2.02 15.71
N SER A 43 -8.29 -1.96 16.71
CA SER A 43 -9.74 -2.17 16.55
C SER A 43 -10.44 -1.00 15.86
N SER A 44 -10.07 0.25 16.16
CA SER A 44 -10.73 1.44 15.58
C SER A 44 -10.30 1.76 14.15
N ALA A 45 -9.02 1.56 13.80
CA ALA A 45 -8.52 1.81 12.44
C ALA A 45 -9.14 0.84 11.41
N THR A 46 -9.46 -0.38 11.84
CA THR A 46 -10.00 -1.45 10.98
C THR A 46 -11.41 -1.14 10.46
N SER A 47 -12.22 -0.36 11.17
CA SER A 47 -13.64 -0.17 10.80
C SER A 47 -13.86 0.82 9.66
N THR A 48 -13.12 1.94 9.64
CA THR A 48 -13.25 2.95 8.57
C THR A 48 -12.48 2.52 7.32
N LEU A 49 -11.28 1.98 7.48
CA LEU A 49 -10.51 1.41 6.36
C LEU A 49 -11.22 0.21 5.73
N GLY A 50 -11.82 -0.67 6.55
CA GLY A 50 -12.58 -1.81 6.04
C GLY A 50 -13.80 -1.39 5.22
N ARG A 51 -14.48 -0.31 5.60
CA ARG A 51 -15.60 0.23 4.81
C ARG A 51 -15.14 0.81 3.48
N GLN A 52 -14.08 1.62 3.48
CA GLN A 52 -13.52 2.20 2.25
C GLN A 52 -13.00 1.11 1.30
N LEU A 53 -12.33 0.10 1.83
CA LEU A 53 -11.92 -1.07 1.05
C LEU A 53 -13.12 -1.83 0.50
N GLY A 54 -14.20 -1.98 1.28
CA GLY A 54 -15.44 -2.57 0.81
C GLY A 54 -16.05 -1.80 -0.36
N GLU A 55 -16.13 -0.48 -0.24
CA GLU A 55 -16.63 0.42 -1.31
C GLU A 55 -15.76 0.31 -2.58
N LEU A 56 -14.43 0.28 -2.45
CA LEU A 56 -13.50 0.10 -3.57
C LEU A 56 -13.60 -1.29 -4.23
N ILE A 57 -13.79 -2.35 -3.44
CA ILE A 57 -13.98 -3.71 -3.95
C ILE A 57 -15.28 -3.80 -4.75
N GLU A 58 -16.36 -3.21 -4.22
CA GLU A 58 -17.65 -3.16 -4.89
C GLU A 58 -17.56 -2.38 -6.21
N GLU A 59 -16.90 -1.23 -6.21
CA GLU A 59 -16.64 -0.45 -7.44
C GLU A 59 -15.84 -1.26 -8.46
N ARG A 60 -14.77 -1.93 -8.02
CA ARG A 60 -13.96 -2.80 -8.89
C ARG A 60 -14.78 -3.92 -9.52
N ASP A 61 -15.63 -4.59 -8.73
CA ASP A 61 -16.48 -5.68 -9.21
C ASP A 61 -17.50 -5.17 -10.25
N GLN A 62 -18.11 -3.99 -10.02
CA GLN A 62 -19.01 -3.36 -10.98
C GLN A 62 -18.30 -3.01 -12.30
N LEU A 63 -17.11 -2.42 -12.23
CA LEU A 63 -16.31 -2.07 -13.41
C LEU A 63 -15.86 -3.32 -14.18
N GLN A 64 -15.53 -4.40 -13.48
CA GLN A 64 -15.15 -5.67 -14.09
C GLN A 64 -16.34 -6.28 -14.85
N GLN A 65 -17.53 -6.25 -14.25
CA GLN A 65 -18.75 -6.71 -14.92
C GLN A 65 -19.05 -5.90 -16.19
N PHE A 66 -18.92 -4.57 -16.13
CA PHE A 66 -19.13 -3.69 -17.28
C PHE A 66 -18.12 -3.96 -18.41
N ASN A 67 -16.85 -4.19 -18.06
CA ASN A 67 -15.83 -4.56 -19.05
C ASN A 67 -16.15 -5.88 -19.75
N GLU A 68 -16.57 -6.90 -19.01
CA GLU A 68 -16.94 -8.19 -19.62
C GLU A 68 -18.19 -8.07 -20.51
N GLN A 69 -19.17 -7.24 -20.12
CA GLN A 69 -20.30 -6.93 -20.97
C GLN A 69 -19.86 -6.26 -22.28
N LEU A 70 -19.02 -5.22 -22.20
CA LEU A 70 -18.49 -4.53 -23.38
C LEU A 70 -17.68 -5.47 -24.28
N ARG A 71 -16.87 -6.36 -23.69
CA ARG A 71 -16.11 -7.37 -24.45
C ARG A 71 -17.04 -8.30 -25.22
N ALA A 72 -18.11 -8.77 -24.59
CA ALA A 72 -19.13 -9.58 -25.25
C ALA A 72 -19.82 -8.82 -26.39
N GLU A 73 -20.12 -7.53 -26.19
CA GLU A 73 -20.74 -6.69 -27.21
C GLU A 73 -19.81 -6.47 -28.41
N ILE A 74 -18.55 -6.13 -28.16
CA ILE A 74 -17.50 -5.99 -29.20
C ILE A 74 -17.33 -7.29 -29.99
N ALA A 75 -17.30 -8.43 -29.30
CA ALA A 75 -17.25 -9.73 -29.96
C ALA A 75 -18.47 -9.94 -30.87
N GLY A 76 -19.67 -9.56 -30.40
CA GLY A 76 -20.89 -9.57 -31.20
C GLY A 76 -20.83 -8.66 -32.43
N TYR A 77 -20.28 -7.46 -32.31
CA TYR A 77 -20.05 -6.53 -33.44
C TYR A 77 -19.05 -7.08 -34.46
N ARG A 78 -18.02 -7.79 -34.00
CA ARG A 78 -16.94 -8.35 -34.84
C ARG A 78 -17.29 -9.67 -35.53
N THR A 79 -18.48 -10.22 -35.31
CA THR A 79 -18.87 -11.46 -35.98
C THR A 79 -18.89 -11.29 -37.50
N VAL A 80 -18.23 -12.20 -38.22
CA VAL A 80 -18.16 -12.19 -39.70
C VAL A 80 -19.55 -12.13 -40.32
N GLU A 81 -20.49 -12.88 -39.76
CA GLU A 81 -21.90 -12.88 -40.16
C GLU A 81 -22.54 -11.49 -40.13
N ARG A 82 -22.32 -10.72 -39.06
CA ARG A 82 -22.85 -9.37 -38.93
C ARG A 82 -22.17 -8.39 -39.89
N LEU A 83 -20.86 -8.52 -40.06
CA LEU A 83 -20.10 -7.71 -41.00
C LEU A 83 -20.56 -7.95 -42.45
N LEU A 84 -20.77 -9.21 -42.84
CA LEU A 84 -21.30 -9.58 -44.14
C LEU A 84 -22.72 -9.05 -44.35
N ARG A 85 -23.60 -9.21 -43.35
CA ARG A 85 -24.96 -8.66 -43.41
C ARG A 85 -24.96 -7.15 -43.58
N ARG A 86 -24.12 -6.44 -42.82
CA ARG A 86 -24.01 -4.99 -42.93
C ARG A 86 -23.43 -4.56 -44.27
N ALA A 87 -22.46 -5.29 -44.81
CA ALA A 87 -21.93 -5.05 -46.14
C ALA A 87 -23.03 -5.20 -47.21
N GLN A 88 -23.86 -6.24 -47.12
CA GLN A 88 -25.00 -6.45 -48.01
C GLN A 88 -26.04 -5.31 -47.89
N GLU A 89 -26.37 -4.87 -46.66
CA GLU A 89 -27.28 -3.72 -46.43
C GLU A 89 -26.74 -2.41 -47.04
N LEU A 90 -25.42 -2.25 -47.09
CA LEU A 90 -24.74 -1.11 -47.70
C LEU A 90 -24.60 -1.25 -49.24
N GLY A 91 -25.08 -2.35 -49.82
CA GLY A 91 -25.04 -2.61 -51.25
C GLY A 91 -23.75 -3.26 -51.75
N PHE A 92 -22.86 -3.70 -50.86
CA PHE A 92 -21.70 -4.51 -51.25
C PHE A 92 -22.15 -5.91 -51.67
N VAL A 93 -21.50 -6.42 -52.71
CA VAL A 93 -21.68 -7.79 -53.21
C VAL A 93 -20.35 -8.54 -53.13
N SER A 94 -20.41 -9.88 -53.10
CA SER A 94 -19.19 -10.68 -53.16
C SER A 94 -18.52 -10.47 -54.51
N ALA A 95 -17.24 -10.07 -54.50
CA ALA A 95 -16.45 -9.91 -55.72
C ALA A 95 -16.27 -11.28 -56.41
N GLY A 96 -16.57 -11.33 -57.71
CA GLY A 96 -16.26 -12.46 -58.57
C GLY A 96 -14.81 -12.40 -59.07
N SER A 97 -14.38 -13.42 -59.82
CA SER A 97 -13.05 -13.44 -60.47
C SER A 97 -12.81 -12.23 -61.36
N ASP A 98 -13.87 -11.69 -61.94
CA ASP A 98 -13.81 -10.63 -62.93
C ASP A 98 -13.76 -9.22 -62.30
N ASP A 99 -14.02 -9.13 -60.99
CA ASP A 99 -14.01 -7.88 -60.20
C ASP A 99 -12.67 -7.64 -59.48
N ILE A 100 -11.73 -8.60 -59.54
CA ILE A 100 -10.47 -8.55 -58.78
C ILE A 100 -9.34 -8.01 -59.67
N GLU A 101 -8.86 -6.81 -59.35
CA GLU A 101 -7.67 -6.22 -59.96
C GLU A 101 -6.43 -6.47 -59.08
N TYR A 102 -5.37 -7.00 -59.66
CA TYR A 102 -4.12 -7.28 -58.96
C TYR A 102 -3.11 -6.16 -59.20
N ILE A 103 -2.65 -5.54 -58.11
CA ILE A 103 -1.61 -4.50 -58.15
C ILE A 103 -0.32 -5.09 -57.61
N VAL A 104 0.79 -4.94 -58.36
CA VAL A 104 2.12 -5.31 -57.89
C VAL A 104 2.64 -4.22 -56.95
N VAL A 105 2.91 -4.58 -55.70
CA VAL A 105 3.51 -3.69 -54.71
C VAL A 105 5.03 -3.90 -54.73
N ASP A 106 5.77 -2.94 -55.28
CA ASP A 106 7.22 -2.97 -55.30
C ASP A 106 7.80 -3.09 -53.89
N GLY A 107 8.73 -4.04 -53.70
CA GLY A 107 9.37 -4.28 -52.41
C GLY A 107 8.55 -5.08 -51.40
N TYR A 108 7.39 -5.63 -51.79
CA TYR A 108 6.62 -6.54 -50.92
C TYR A 108 7.36 -7.88 -50.75
N ASP A 109 7.82 -8.16 -49.53
CA ASP A 109 8.34 -9.47 -49.12
C ASP A 109 7.25 -10.26 -48.38
N PRO A 110 6.67 -11.32 -48.98
CA PRO A 110 5.66 -12.15 -48.32
C PRO A 110 6.20 -12.91 -47.10
N ASN A 111 7.53 -13.05 -46.97
CA ASN A 111 8.18 -13.76 -45.88
C ASN A 111 8.72 -12.82 -44.79
N ARG A 112 8.32 -11.55 -44.79
CA ARG A 112 8.73 -10.61 -43.76
C ARG A 112 8.33 -11.12 -42.38
N THR A 113 9.27 -11.11 -41.44
CA THR A 113 8.96 -11.39 -40.04
C THR A 113 8.11 -10.25 -39.52
N ILE A 114 6.87 -10.52 -39.10
CA ILE A 114 5.96 -9.50 -38.57
C ILE A 114 6.59 -8.93 -37.29
N SER A 115 7.20 -7.75 -37.38
CA SER A 115 7.66 -7.00 -36.21
C SER A 115 6.47 -6.24 -35.67
N VAL A 116 5.66 -6.89 -34.83
CA VAL A 116 4.75 -6.20 -33.93
C VAL A 116 5.65 -5.50 -32.93
N VAL A 117 5.82 -4.18 -33.06
CA VAL A 117 6.45 -3.38 -32.00
C VAL A 117 5.66 -3.67 -30.72
N PRO A 118 6.26 -4.26 -29.68
CA PRO A 118 5.58 -4.44 -28.41
C PRO A 118 5.09 -3.07 -27.96
N LEU A 119 3.80 -2.94 -27.68
CA LEU A 119 3.31 -1.82 -26.90
C LEU A 119 4.00 -1.94 -25.54
N GLU A 120 5.05 -1.16 -25.32
CA GLU A 120 5.64 -1.03 -23.99
C GLU A 120 4.53 -0.48 -23.10
N ALA A 121 3.94 -1.36 -22.30
CA ALA A 121 3.08 -0.94 -21.22
C ALA A 121 3.97 -0.12 -20.30
N ASP A 122 3.65 1.16 -20.16
CA ASP A 122 4.33 2.05 -19.23
C ASP A 122 3.94 1.58 -17.81
N GLU A 123 4.66 0.57 -17.32
CA GLU A 123 4.53 0.04 -15.95
C GLU A 123 5.13 1.09 -15.01
N GLN A 124 4.39 2.18 -14.80
CA GLN A 124 4.69 3.09 -13.71
C GLN A 124 4.62 2.26 -12.41
N PRO A 125 5.73 2.13 -11.67
CA PRO A 125 5.72 1.38 -10.44
C PRO A 125 4.70 2.03 -9.51
N LEU A 126 3.73 1.24 -9.06
CA LEU A 126 2.80 1.68 -8.02
C LEU A 126 3.64 2.13 -6.81
N PRO A 127 3.28 3.22 -6.14
CA PRO A 127 3.99 3.64 -4.95
C PRO A 127 3.97 2.49 -3.93
N GLU A 128 5.16 2.00 -3.58
CA GLU A 128 5.33 1.00 -2.53
C GLU A 128 5.06 1.71 -1.20
N TYR A 129 3.92 1.37 -0.57
CA TYR A 129 3.49 2.00 0.67
C TYR A 129 4.32 1.44 1.84
N GLU A 130 5.45 2.07 2.12
CA GLU A 130 6.44 1.65 3.14
C GLU A 130 6.17 2.18 4.57
N GLU A 131 4.94 2.54 4.94
CA GLU A 131 4.63 2.80 6.37
C GLU A 131 4.75 1.49 7.18
N SER A 132 5.98 1.14 7.55
CA SER A 132 6.29 -0.03 8.33
C SER A 132 5.96 0.19 9.80
N PHE A 133 5.48 -0.86 10.46
CA PHE A 133 5.28 -0.90 11.91
C PHE A 133 6.51 -0.43 12.70
N THR A 134 7.70 -0.71 12.19
CA THR A 134 8.98 -0.28 12.77
C THR A 134 9.15 1.24 12.74
N GLY A 135 8.75 1.90 11.66
CA GLY A 135 8.80 3.37 11.56
C GLY A 135 7.91 4.04 12.60
N TRP A 136 6.70 3.52 12.80
CA TRP A 136 5.80 3.99 13.85
C TRP A 136 6.37 3.76 15.26
N ILE A 137 6.99 2.59 15.54
CA ILE A 137 7.65 2.32 16.83
C ILE A 137 8.75 3.35 17.11
N GLN A 138 9.57 3.65 16.11
CA GLN A 138 10.67 4.61 16.24
C GLN A 138 10.14 5.98 16.69
N GLN A 139 9.08 6.46 16.03
CA GLN A 139 8.44 7.73 16.36
C GLN A 139 7.86 7.74 17.78
N GLN A 140 7.25 6.64 18.23
CA GLN A 140 6.74 6.55 19.61
C GLN A 140 7.88 6.52 20.64
N TRP A 141 9.00 5.88 20.33
CA TRP A 141 10.18 5.85 21.19
C TRP A 141 10.79 7.24 21.38
N ASP A 142 10.85 8.02 20.30
CA ASP A 142 11.36 9.40 20.31
C ASP A 142 10.47 10.34 21.16
N LEU A 143 9.15 10.18 21.06
CA LEU A 143 8.20 10.93 21.90
C LEU A 143 8.34 10.61 23.39
N LEU A 144 8.59 9.34 23.72
CA LEU A 144 8.73 8.87 25.10
C LEU A 144 10.05 9.35 25.72
N THR A 145 11.15 9.28 24.97
CA THR A 145 12.45 9.77 25.42
C THR A 145 12.45 11.29 25.63
N GLY A 146 11.81 12.04 24.72
CA GLY A 146 11.65 13.49 24.89
C GLY A 146 10.85 13.88 26.15
N GLN A 147 9.83 13.11 26.52
CA GLN A 147 9.09 13.33 27.77
C GLN A 147 9.97 13.09 29.01
N ILE A 148 10.78 12.04 29.01
CA ILE A 148 11.69 11.73 30.13
C ILE A 148 12.72 12.84 30.36
N GLU A 149 13.28 13.40 29.28
CA GLU A 149 14.19 14.54 29.35
C GLU A 149 13.51 15.81 29.87
N GLN A 150 12.23 16.01 29.54
CA GLN A 150 11.44 17.12 30.07
C GLN A 150 11.17 16.99 31.58
N PHE A 151 10.98 15.77 32.09
CA PHE A 151 10.82 15.54 33.53
C PHE A 151 12.13 15.71 34.30
N SER A 152 13.25 15.22 33.76
CA SER A 152 14.55 15.34 34.40
C SER A 152 15.08 16.78 34.42
N SER A 153 14.77 17.57 33.39
CA SER A 153 15.10 19.00 33.34
C SER A 153 14.23 19.86 34.26
N ARG A 154 12.98 19.46 34.56
CA ARG A 154 12.10 20.16 35.52
C ARG A 154 12.53 20.00 36.99
N GLU A 155 13.24 18.94 37.36
CA GLU A 155 13.73 18.75 38.73
C GLU A 155 15.02 19.55 39.03
N VAL A 156 15.59 20.24 38.03
CA VAL A 156 16.81 21.05 38.17
C VAL A 156 16.51 22.52 37.88
N SER A 157 15.70 23.15 38.72
CA SER A 157 15.72 24.61 38.90
C SER A 157 15.48 24.94 40.38
N PRO A 158 16.42 25.63 41.05
CA PRO A 158 16.24 26.09 42.43
C PRO A 158 15.17 27.17 42.55
#